data_AF-A0A7J2REZ3-F1
#
_entry.id   AF-A0A7J2REZ3-F1
#
_cell.length_a   1.000
_cell.length_b   1.000
_cell.length_c   1.000
_cell.angle_alpha   90.00
_cell.angle_beta   90.00
_cell.angle_gamma   90.00
#
_symmetry.space_group_name_H-M   'P 1'
#
loop_
_entity.id
_entity.type
_entity.pdbx_description
1 polymer ?
#
loop_
_entity_poly.entity_id
_entity_poly.type
_entity_poly.pdbx_seq_one_letter_code
_entity_poly.pdbx_strand_id
1 'polypeptide(L)'
;MDKDRFLRVFKESLEVITEKRFFSSELGYQGQLVSELNKRLIMELVFSNRAVVEQEYQKRLKDHGIRIRPDIIIHVPYSEGIHSSRKEDNYVVIQLKKNSSKKDALDDLKKIDLLFQNLDYPLGVFLNIGSEKNFYSYYLGEYRDRIHCFAVLLSAEDKVIIHKSP
;
A
#
# COMPACT_ATOMS: atom_id res chain seq x y z
N MET A 1 12.97 -8.58 3.50
CA MET A 1 12.45 -7.83 2.33
C MET A 1 13.40 -6.70 2.02
N ASP A 2 13.75 -6.50 0.75
CA ASP A 2 14.45 -5.29 0.31
C ASP A 2 13.45 -4.13 0.15
N LYS A 3 13.38 -3.26 1.17
CA LYS A 3 12.42 -2.15 1.24
C LYS A 3 12.63 -1.15 0.11
N ASP A 4 13.88 -0.80 -0.17
CA ASP A 4 14.21 0.24 -1.16
C ASP A 4 13.91 -0.26 -2.58
N ARG A 5 14.15 -1.55 -2.84
CA ARG A 5 13.71 -2.19 -4.07
C ARG A 5 12.19 -2.16 -4.24
N PHE A 6 11.44 -2.50 -3.20
CA PHE A 6 9.98 -2.42 -3.26
C PHE A 6 9.50 -0.98 -3.52
N LEU A 7 10.02 0.01 -2.79
CA LEU A 7 9.60 1.41 -2.94
C LEU A 7 9.93 1.97 -4.34
N ARG A 8 11.04 1.53 -4.93
CA ARG A 8 11.37 1.84 -6.33
C ARG A 8 10.33 1.24 -7.29
N VAL A 9 10.05 -0.05 -7.17
CA VAL A 9 9.03 -0.73 -8.00
C VAL A 9 7.65 -0.10 -7.81
N PHE A 10 7.28 0.22 -6.58
CA PHE A 10 6.02 0.89 -6.27
C PHE A 10 5.93 2.25 -6.98
N LYS A 11 6.99 3.07 -6.92
CA LYS A 11 7.06 4.33 -7.65
C LYS A 11 6.91 4.13 -9.16
N GLU A 12 7.64 3.20 -9.75
CA GLU A 12 7.54 2.90 -11.19
C GLU A 12 6.15 2.37 -11.60
N SER A 13 5.47 1.62 -10.72
CA SER A 13 4.09 1.20 -10.92
C SER A 13 3.13 2.39 -10.96
N LEU A 14 3.36 3.43 -10.14
CA LEU A 14 2.54 4.65 -10.17
C LEU A 14 2.77 5.47 -11.44
N GLU A 15 4.03 5.57 -11.90
CA GLU A 15 4.43 6.42 -13.04
C GLU A 15 3.76 6.02 -14.35
N VAL A 16 3.45 4.73 -14.53
CA VAL A 16 2.85 4.21 -15.77
C VAL A 16 1.32 4.27 -15.80
N ILE A 17 0.67 4.67 -14.69
CA ILE A 17 -0.78 4.84 -14.64
C ILE A 17 -1.11 6.24 -15.15
N THR A 18 -1.15 6.41 -16.47
CA THR A 18 -1.37 7.71 -17.13
C THR A 18 -2.79 7.91 -17.64
N GLU A 19 -3.55 6.83 -17.84
CA GLU A 19 -4.91 6.89 -18.38
C GLU A 19 -5.88 7.62 -17.44
N LYS A 20 -6.44 8.74 -17.91
CA LYS A 20 -7.35 9.63 -17.14
C LYS A 20 -8.47 8.89 -16.43
N ARG A 21 -9.01 7.85 -17.05
CA ARG A 21 -10.10 7.05 -16.49
C ARG A 21 -9.74 6.42 -15.14
N PHE A 22 -8.47 6.07 -14.90
CA PHE A 22 -8.06 5.46 -13.65
C PHE A 22 -8.01 6.48 -12.51
N PHE A 23 -7.78 7.76 -12.80
CA PHE A 23 -7.89 8.84 -11.81
C PHE A 23 -9.34 9.26 -11.50
N SER A 24 -10.32 8.75 -12.26
CA SER A 24 -11.73 9.10 -12.05
C SER A 24 -12.33 8.47 -10.78
N SER A 25 -11.78 7.36 -10.28
CA SER A 25 -12.25 6.68 -9.08
C SER A 25 -11.11 5.99 -8.33
N GLU A 26 -11.31 5.80 -7.01
CA GLU A 26 -10.36 5.10 -6.15
C GLU A 26 -10.19 3.63 -6.58
N LEU A 27 -11.30 2.91 -6.78
CA LEU A 27 -11.30 1.52 -7.25
C LEU A 27 -10.65 1.36 -8.64
N GLY A 28 -10.88 2.32 -9.55
CA GLY A 28 -10.27 2.30 -10.88
C GLY A 28 -8.75 2.40 -10.81
N TYR A 29 -8.24 3.28 -9.95
CA TYR A 29 -6.80 3.43 -9.73
C TYR A 29 -6.21 2.21 -9.03
N GLN A 30 -6.86 1.72 -7.97
CA GLN A 30 -6.45 0.54 -7.22
C GLN A 30 -6.31 -0.69 -8.13
N GLY A 31 -7.30 -0.96 -8.98
CA GLY A 31 -7.27 -2.09 -9.90
C GLY A 31 -6.09 -2.02 -10.88
N GLN A 32 -5.81 -0.83 -11.45
CA GLN A 32 -4.66 -0.66 -12.33
C GLN A 32 -3.34 -0.79 -11.57
N LEU A 33 -3.23 -0.20 -10.38
CA LEU A 33 -2.02 -0.32 -9.55
C LEU A 33 -1.71 -1.78 -9.20
N VAL A 34 -2.72 -2.58 -8.87
CA VAL A 34 -2.53 -4.00 -8.59
C VAL A 34 -2.06 -4.77 -9.83
N SER A 35 -2.56 -4.42 -11.02
CA SER A 35 -2.08 -5.00 -12.27
C SER A 35 -0.58 -4.71 -12.48
N GLU A 36 -0.18 -3.44 -12.31
CA GLU A 36 1.22 -3.02 -12.47
C GLU A 36 2.14 -3.62 -11.39
N LEU A 37 1.68 -3.71 -10.14
CA LEU A 37 2.43 -4.34 -9.06
C LEU A 37 2.63 -5.83 -9.32
N ASN A 38 1.59 -6.58 -9.68
CA ASN A 38 1.72 -8.00 -9.99
C ASN A 38 2.75 -8.25 -11.11
N LYS A 39 2.68 -7.46 -12.19
CA LYS A 39 3.62 -7.56 -13.31
C LYS A 39 5.07 -7.32 -12.85
N ARG A 40 5.31 -6.20 -12.17
CA ARG A 40 6.67 -5.75 -11.84
C ARG A 40 7.30 -6.54 -10.70
N LEU A 41 6.54 -6.89 -9.66
CA LEU A 41 7.07 -7.62 -8.49
C LEU A 41 7.58 -9.01 -8.88
N ILE A 42 6.93 -9.67 -9.85
CA ILE A 42 7.37 -10.95 -10.41
C ILE A 42 8.65 -10.77 -11.22
N MET A 43 8.68 -9.80 -12.14
CA MET A 43 9.86 -9.54 -12.99
C MET A 43 11.09 -9.16 -12.18
N GLU A 44 10.89 -8.39 -11.12
CA GLU A 44 11.94 -7.87 -10.25
C GLU A 44 12.25 -8.79 -9.07
N LEU A 45 11.62 -9.97 -8.92
CA LEU A 45 11.90 -10.89 -7.81
C LEU A 45 11.99 -10.20 -6.43
N VAL A 46 11.09 -9.24 -6.18
CA VAL A 46 11.14 -8.38 -4.98
C VAL A 46 10.83 -9.20 -3.71
N PHE A 47 9.96 -10.19 -3.87
CA PHE A 47 9.50 -11.09 -2.81
C PHE A 47 9.76 -12.54 -3.18
N SER A 48 9.51 -13.45 -2.23
CA SER A 48 9.48 -14.88 -2.54
C SER A 48 8.46 -15.18 -3.63
N ASN A 49 8.67 -16.26 -4.40
CA ASN A 49 7.74 -16.70 -5.44
C ASN A 49 6.35 -17.13 -4.94
N ARG A 50 6.14 -17.17 -3.62
CA ARG A 50 4.86 -17.48 -2.97
C ARG A 50 4.09 -16.23 -2.56
N ALA A 51 4.71 -15.05 -2.64
CA ALA A 51 4.05 -13.80 -2.30
C ALA A 51 2.96 -13.46 -3.34
N VAL A 52 1.83 -12.97 -2.85
CA VAL A 52 0.70 -12.55 -3.67
C VAL A 52 0.35 -11.10 -3.38
N VAL A 53 -0.19 -10.40 -4.37
CA VAL A 53 -0.82 -9.08 -4.21
C VAL A 53 -2.33 -9.30 -4.11
N GLU A 54 -2.92 -9.03 -2.95
CA GLU A 54 -4.35 -9.19 -2.71
C GLU A 54 -5.04 -7.85 -2.47
N GLN A 55 -6.27 -7.74 -2.98
CA GLN A 55 -7.12 -6.57 -2.81
C GLN A 55 -8.19 -6.82 -1.76
N GLU A 56 -8.53 -5.78 -1.00
CA GLU A 56 -9.68 -5.73 -0.10
C GLU A 56 -9.79 -6.93 0.87
N TYR A 57 -8.65 -7.49 1.30
CA TYR A 57 -8.64 -8.67 2.15
C TYR A 57 -9.10 -8.34 3.57
N GLN A 58 -10.33 -8.71 3.92
CA GLN A 58 -10.91 -8.42 5.24
C GLN A 58 -10.18 -9.20 6.36
N LYS A 59 -9.40 -8.49 7.19
CA LYS A 59 -8.89 -9.02 8.45
C LYS A 59 -10.05 -9.14 9.45
N ARG A 60 -10.16 -10.28 10.10
CA ARG A 60 -11.25 -10.66 11.03
C ARG A 60 -10.72 -10.74 12.46
N LEU A 61 -11.48 -10.24 13.44
CA LEU A 61 -11.10 -10.26 14.86
C LEU A 61 -10.64 -11.63 15.34
N LYS A 62 -11.45 -12.66 15.07
CA LYS A 62 -11.17 -14.04 15.51
C LYS A 62 -9.84 -14.60 15.00
N ASP A 63 -9.42 -14.17 13.81
CA ASP A 63 -8.27 -14.74 13.12
C ASP A 63 -7.04 -13.83 13.30
N HIS A 64 -7.22 -12.51 13.35
CA HIS A 64 -6.15 -11.52 13.22
C HIS A 64 -6.00 -10.58 14.43
N GLY A 65 -6.91 -10.65 15.41
CA GLY A 65 -6.95 -9.70 16.54
C GLY A 65 -7.51 -8.31 16.18
N ILE A 66 -7.76 -8.03 14.89
CA ILE A 66 -8.27 -6.75 14.38
C ILE A 66 -9.35 -6.94 13.30
N ARG A 67 -10.20 -5.92 13.13
CA ARG A 67 -11.19 -5.83 12.04
C ARG A 67 -10.88 -4.65 11.13
N ILE A 68 -10.02 -4.88 10.14
CA ILE A 68 -9.61 -3.87 9.15
C ILE A 68 -9.61 -4.52 7.77
N ARG A 69 -10.04 -3.78 6.75
CA ARG A 69 -9.90 -4.17 5.36
C ARG A 69 -8.91 -3.20 4.69
N PRO A 70 -7.63 -3.57 4.56
CA PRO A 70 -6.70 -2.81 3.73
C PRO A 70 -7.08 -2.89 2.27
N ASP A 71 -6.73 -1.86 1.51
CA ASP A 71 -7.02 -1.80 0.08
C ASP A 71 -6.14 -2.78 -0.70
N ILE A 72 -4.84 -2.81 -0.40
CA ILE A 72 -3.90 -3.77 -0.99
C ILE A 72 -2.98 -4.32 0.09
N ILE A 73 -2.72 -5.63 0.04
CA ILE A 73 -1.66 -6.28 0.82
C ILE A 73 -0.75 -7.09 -0.08
N ILE A 74 0.50 -7.23 0.37
CA ILE A 74 1.48 -8.14 -0.19
C ILE A 74 1.96 -9.05 0.93
N HIS A 75 1.74 -10.35 0.78
CA HIS A 75 2.04 -11.36 1.80
C HIS A 75 2.15 -12.76 1.17
N VAL A 76 2.66 -13.72 1.92
CA VAL A 76 2.36 -15.14 1.66
C VAL A 76 1.10 -15.50 2.45
N PRO A 77 0.05 -16.05 1.82
CA PRO A 77 -1.16 -16.42 2.54
C PRO A 77 -0.85 -17.43 3.65
N TYR A 78 -1.35 -17.15 4.85
CA TYR A 78 -1.19 -18.05 5.99
C TYR A 78 -1.69 -19.46 5.67
N SER A 79 -0.88 -20.44 6.02
CA SER A 79 -1.18 -21.86 5.91
C SER A 79 -0.77 -22.57 7.19
N GLU A 80 -1.72 -23.29 7.78
CA GLU A 80 -1.51 -24.07 9.00
C GLU A 80 -0.50 -25.19 8.74
N GLY A 81 0.42 -25.40 9.69
CA GLY A 81 1.53 -26.35 9.54
C GLY A 81 2.74 -25.81 8.75
N ILE A 82 2.61 -24.67 8.07
CA ILE A 82 3.74 -23.95 7.44
C ILE A 82 4.17 -22.75 8.30
N HIS A 83 3.22 -21.97 8.81
CA HIS A 83 3.49 -20.77 9.59
C HIS A 83 3.15 -21.00 11.06
N SER A 84 3.90 -20.39 11.98
CA SER A 84 3.58 -20.46 13.41
C SER A 84 2.48 -19.47 13.81
N SER A 85 2.31 -18.39 13.04
CA SER A 85 1.26 -17.39 13.26
C SER A 85 0.90 -16.62 11.99
N ARG A 86 -0.22 -15.89 12.02
CA ARG A 86 -0.65 -14.99 10.93
C ARG A 86 0.15 -13.67 10.85
N LYS A 87 1.13 -13.49 11.73
CA LYS A 87 2.07 -12.36 11.67
C LYS A 87 3.22 -12.62 10.70
N GLU A 88 3.49 -13.88 10.39
CA GLU A 88 4.58 -14.28 9.50
C GLU A 88 4.25 -13.97 8.04
N ASP A 89 5.31 -13.70 7.27
CA ASP A 89 5.26 -13.45 5.82
C ASP A 89 4.28 -12.37 5.34
N ASN A 90 3.94 -11.43 6.23
CA ASN A 90 3.37 -10.14 5.86
C ASN A 90 4.50 -9.22 5.38
N TYR A 91 4.33 -8.57 4.22
CA TYR A 91 5.39 -7.72 3.65
C TYR A 91 4.98 -6.26 3.52
N VAL A 92 3.85 -5.98 2.87
CA VAL A 92 3.41 -4.61 2.63
C VAL A 92 1.91 -4.49 2.83
N VAL A 93 1.49 -3.39 3.44
CA VAL A 93 0.08 -2.97 3.44
C VAL A 93 -0.05 -1.58 2.85
N ILE A 94 -1.08 -1.36 2.03
CA ILE A 94 -1.31 -0.12 1.31
C ILE A 94 -2.74 0.34 1.55
N GLN A 95 -2.88 1.61 1.92
CA GLN A 95 -4.16 2.33 1.93
C GLN A 95 -4.12 3.41 0.85
N LEU A 96 -5.19 3.53 0.09
CA LEU A 96 -5.34 4.45 -1.02
C LEU A 96 -6.53 5.36 -0.75
N LYS A 97 -6.37 6.64 -1.09
CA LYS A 97 -7.46 7.58 -0.97
C LYS A 97 -7.48 8.58 -2.11
N LYS A 98 -8.59 8.69 -2.82
CA LYS A 98 -8.76 9.74 -3.83
C LYS A 98 -9.07 11.09 -3.17
N ASN A 99 -8.31 12.12 -3.53
CA ASN A 99 -8.45 13.51 -3.06
C ASN A 99 -8.57 13.59 -1.54
N SER A 100 -7.70 12.85 -0.83
CA SER A 100 -7.75 12.69 0.62
C SER A 100 -7.69 14.04 1.33
N SER A 101 -8.56 14.24 2.32
CA SER A 101 -8.40 15.31 3.29
C SER A 101 -7.39 14.92 4.36
N LYS A 102 -6.92 15.90 5.16
CA LYS A 102 -6.06 15.61 6.32
C LYS A 102 -6.71 14.61 7.28
N LYS A 103 -8.02 14.72 7.50
CA LYS A 103 -8.76 13.83 8.41
C LYS A 103 -8.75 12.40 7.88
N ASP A 104 -9.08 12.22 6.59
CA ASP A 104 -9.12 10.90 5.96
C ASP A 104 -7.73 10.24 6.01
N ALA A 105 -6.68 10.98 5.65
CA ALA A 105 -5.31 10.50 5.71
C ALA A 105 -4.91 10.05 7.13
N LEU A 106 -5.25 10.83 8.17
CA LEU A 106 -4.97 10.44 9.55
C LEU A 106 -5.70 9.17 9.97
N ASP A 107 -6.94 8.98 9.51
CA ASP A 107 -7.71 7.77 9.82
C ASP A 107 -7.13 6.54 9.11
N ASP A 108 -6.66 6.67 7.86
CA ASP A 108 -6.00 5.58 7.13
C ASP A 108 -4.61 5.25 7.68
N LEU A 109 -3.83 6.27 8.07
CA LEU A 109 -2.54 6.08 8.74
C LEU A 109 -2.70 5.32 10.08
N LYS A 110 -3.73 5.62 10.86
CA LYS A 110 -4.05 4.85 12.09
C LYS A 110 -4.39 3.39 11.78
N LYS A 111 -5.08 3.10 10.68
CA LYS A 111 -5.36 1.71 10.28
C LYS A 111 -4.06 0.96 9.98
N ILE A 112 -3.12 1.62 9.30
CA ILE A 112 -1.80 1.04 9.02
C ILE A 112 -1.05 0.75 10.33
N ASP A 113 -1.07 1.66 11.31
CA ASP A 113 -0.48 1.40 12.63
C ASP A 113 -1.07 0.18 13.33
N LEU A 114 -2.39 0.02 13.28
CA LEU A 114 -3.05 -1.16 13.85
C LEU A 114 -2.61 -2.44 13.14
N LEU A 115 -2.36 -2.38 11.83
CA LEU A 115 -1.85 -3.53 11.06
C LEU A 115 -0.39 -3.84 11.42
N PHE A 116 0.45 -2.83 11.69
CA PHE A 116 1.79 -3.04 12.22
C PHE A 116 1.74 -3.73 13.59
N GLN A 117 0.95 -3.20 14.52
CA GLN A 117 0.84 -3.72 15.89
C GLN A 117 0.35 -5.17 15.94
N ASN A 118 -0.64 -5.51 15.11
CA ASN A 118 -1.34 -6.78 15.24
C ASN A 118 -0.85 -7.85 14.27
N LEU A 119 -0.31 -7.46 13.11
CA LEU A 119 0.08 -8.40 12.04
C LEU A 119 1.54 -8.25 11.60
N ASP A 120 2.31 -7.38 12.26
CA ASP A 120 3.76 -7.21 12.04
C ASP A 120 4.13 -6.94 10.58
N TYR A 121 3.29 -6.17 9.86
CA TYR A 121 3.68 -5.68 8.54
C TYR A 121 4.95 -4.81 8.68
N PRO A 122 6.04 -5.12 7.95
CA PRO A 122 7.29 -4.37 8.06
C PRO A 122 7.27 -3.07 7.25
N LEU A 123 6.30 -2.89 6.34
CA LEU A 123 6.14 -1.71 5.52
C LEU A 123 4.66 -1.36 5.32
N GLY A 124 4.33 -0.09 5.47
CA GLY A 124 3.02 0.48 5.20
C GLY A 124 3.13 1.65 4.23
N VAL A 125 2.18 1.72 3.29
CA VAL A 125 2.10 2.79 2.31
C VAL A 125 0.75 3.48 2.40
N PHE A 126 0.76 4.80 2.46
CA PHE A 126 -0.43 5.61 2.21
C PHE A 126 -0.29 6.32 0.86
N LEU A 127 -1.28 6.21 -0.02
CA LEU A 127 -1.29 6.83 -1.34
C LEU A 127 -2.48 7.77 -1.50
N ASN A 128 -2.21 9.06 -1.71
CA ASN A 128 -3.23 10.04 -2.06
C ASN A 128 -3.31 10.24 -3.58
N ILE A 129 -4.45 9.94 -4.19
CA ILE A 129 -4.65 10.01 -5.65
C ILE A 129 -5.31 11.33 -6.03
N GLY A 130 -4.82 11.99 -7.06
CA GLY A 130 -5.34 13.28 -7.54
C GLY A 130 -4.88 14.47 -6.70
N SER A 131 -3.74 14.36 -6.01
CA SER A 131 -3.25 15.40 -5.10
C SER A 131 -1.73 15.43 -5.05
N GLU A 132 -1.19 16.58 -4.63
CA GLU A 132 0.24 16.75 -4.32
C GLU A 132 0.55 16.47 -2.84
N LYS A 133 -0.49 16.32 -1.99
CA LYS A 133 -0.35 16.19 -0.53
C LYS A 133 -0.22 14.72 -0.13
N ASN A 134 0.95 14.31 0.35
CA ASN A 134 1.20 12.95 0.85
C ASN A 134 0.84 12.74 2.33
N PHE A 135 0.66 13.82 3.09
CA PHE A 135 0.31 13.81 4.52
C PHE A 135 1.31 13.16 5.50
N TYR A 136 2.52 12.79 5.06
CA TYR A 136 3.53 12.15 5.92
C TYR A 136 3.87 12.98 7.18
N SER A 137 3.95 14.31 7.04
CA SER A 137 4.27 15.21 8.16
C SER A 137 3.23 15.19 9.30
N TYR A 138 2.04 14.66 9.04
CA TYR A 138 0.98 14.52 10.04
C TYR A 138 0.93 13.15 10.70
N TYR A 139 1.78 12.20 10.30
CA TYR A 139 1.85 10.91 10.95
C TYR A 139 2.40 11.06 12.39
N LEU A 140 1.64 10.58 13.37
CA LEU A 140 1.95 10.66 14.80
C LEU A 140 2.19 9.28 15.44
N GLY A 141 2.20 8.20 14.64
CA GLY A 141 2.40 6.84 15.13
C GLY A 141 3.86 6.52 15.43
N GLU A 142 4.07 5.35 16.06
CA GLU A 142 5.39 4.91 16.54
C GLU A 142 6.27 4.28 15.45
N TYR A 143 5.70 3.94 14.29
CA TYR A 143 6.36 3.17 13.22
C TYR A 143 6.81 4.05 12.05
N ARG A 144 7.38 5.21 12.37
CA ARG A 144 7.71 6.25 11.38
C ARG A 144 8.74 5.80 10.33
N ASP A 145 9.56 4.82 10.67
CA ASP A 145 10.55 4.15 9.81
C ASP A 145 9.94 3.11 8.85
N ARG A 146 8.71 2.66 9.13
CA ARG A 146 7.95 1.67 8.36
C ARG A 146 6.87 2.28 7.49
N ILE A 147 6.55 3.57 7.65
CA ILE A 147 5.52 4.26 6.87
C ILE A 147 6.14 5.10 5.75
N HIS A 148 5.63 4.93 4.53
CA HIS A 148 5.98 5.77 3.39
C HIS A 148 4.69 6.34 2.78
N CYS A 149 4.66 7.65 2.56
CA CYS A 149 3.48 8.28 1.97
C CYS A 149 3.78 8.80 0.59
N PHE A 150 2.85 8.56 -0.33
CA PHE A 150 2.89 9.02 -1.70
C PHE A 150 1.66 9.87 -1.99
N ALA A 151 1.80 10.80 -2.92
CA ALA A 151 0.71 11.47 -3.58
C ALA A 151 0.98 11.50 -5.07
N VAL A 152 -0.06 11.28 -5.87
CA VAL A 152 0.03 11.23 -7.33
C VAL A 152 -0.98 12.19 -7.95
N LEU A 153 -0.54 12.93 -8.96
CA LEU A 153 -1.37 13.83 -9.74
C LEU A 153 -1.13 13.59 -11.23
N LEU A 154 -2.19 13.50 -12.02
CA LEU A 154 -2.08 13.49 -13.47
C LEU A 154 -2.01 14.94 -13.98
N SER A 155 -0.91 15.28 -14.63
CA SER A 155 -0.73 16.60 -15.27
C SER A 155 -1.54 16.74 -16.55
N ALA A 156 -1.63 17.95 -17.08
CA ALA A 156 -2.30 18.22 -18.36
C ALA A 156 -1.66 17.52 -19.57
N GLU A 157 -0.38 17.15 -19.47
CA GLU A 157 0.38 16.42 -20.51
C GLU A 157 0.31 14.90 -20.32
N ASP A 158 -0.64 14.39 -19.54
CA ASP A 158 -0.82 12.97 -19.24
C ASP A 158 0.41 12.32 -18.58
N LYS A 159 1.23 13.13 -17.89
CA LYS A 159 2.35 12.67 -17.05
C LYS A 159 1.94 12.59 -15.59
N VAL A 160 2.34 11.53 -14.90
CA VAL A 160 2.14 11.35 -13.47
C VAL A 160 3.22 12.11 -12.69
N ILE A 161 2.79 13.04 -11.84
CA ILE A 161 3.63 13.74 -10.87
C ILE A 161 3.53 12.99 -9.55
N ILE A 162 4.68 12.68 -8.93
CA ILE A 162 4.75 11.92 -7.67
C ILE A 162 5.41 12.76 -6.58
N HIS A 163 4.70 12.94 -5.47
CA HIS A 163 5.23 13.52 -4.24
C HIS A 163 5.38 12.41 -3.20
N LYS A 164 6.57 12.20 -2.65
CA LYS A 164 6.82 11.16 -1.64
C LYS A 164 7.32 11.75 -0.32
N SER A 165 7.12 11.00 0.76
CA SER A 165 7.78 11.29 2.03
C SER A 165 9.32 11.29 1.87
N PRO A 166 10.05 11.98 2.76
CA PRO A 166 11.52 11.90 2.82
C PRO A 166 12.04 10.46 2.86
#